data_AF-A0A352BC93-F1
#
_entry.id   AF-A0A352BC93-F1
#
_cell.length_a   1.000
_cell.length_b   1.000
_cell.length_c   1.000
_cell.angle_alpha   90.00
_cell.angle_beta   90.00
_cell.angle_gamma   90.00
#
_symmetry.space_group_name_H-M   'P 1'
#
loop_
_entity.id
_entity.type
_entity.pdbx_description
1 polymer ?
#
loop_
_entity_poly.entity_id
_entity_poly.type
_entity_poly.pdbx_seq_one_letter_code
_entity_poly.pdbx_strand_id
1 'polypeptide(L)'
;MKVTKVLAAGALCAALSGFAFAQSRTETTVEDEYLSSVEDVIITELSASPEYDNKLIALQYLENAIGEGRTTPDMVAATRSLAGEGVTKKSRTNGRLMNNYPDIRKKACELLGQIGTEEAKDTLVQIIADDTEPMVVAAAVHSLGDIGINEGDEVVNAIEFAQRRYAALNPSSSLALEILFAYEKLADTVTDRAPMIESISAIAANYRFATTVRTKAYDLLRDLKAK
;
A
#
# COMPACT_ATOMS: atom_id res chain seq x y z
N MET A 1 -0.69 17.79 -85.21
CA MET A 1 -1.06 16.52 -85.88
C MET A 1 -0.11 15.45 -85.40
N LYS A 2 -0.46 14.23 -84.98
CA LYS A 2 -1.71 13.55 -84.60
C LYS A 2 -1.18 12.15 -84.19
N VAL A 3 -1.58 11.63 -83.02
CA VAL A 3 -1.59 10.18 -82.62
C VAL A 3 -0.22 9.45 -82.60
N THR A 4 0.10 8.50 -81.73
CA THR A 4 -0.67 7.33 -81.29
C THR A 4 0.03 6.66 -80.08
N LYS A 5 -0.77 6.03 -79.20
CA LYS A 5 -0.36 5.17 -78.08
C LYS A 5 0.27 3.88 -78.59
N VAL A 6 1.28 3.36 -77.87
CA VAL A 6 1.41 1.90 -77.59
C VAL A 6 1.96 1.73 -76.17
N LEU A 7 1.18 1.01 -75.37
CA LEU A 7 1.50 0.50 -74.04
C LEU A 7 2.29 -0.82 -74.14
N ALA A 8 2.95 -1.13 -73.01
CA ALA A 8 3.38 -2.44 -72.52
C ALA A 8 4.79 -2.91 -72.93
N ALA A 9 5.71 -2.85 -71.96
CA ALA A 9 6.49 -4.01 -71.52
C ALA A 9 7.34 -3.66 -70.29
N GLY A 10 7.28 -4.52 -69.26
CA GLY A 10 8.48 -4.88 -68.50
C GLY A 10 8.69 -4.26 -67.12
N ALA A 11 8.54 -5.13 -66.12
CA ALA A 11 9.31 -5.19 -64.86
C ALA A 11 9.16 -4.05 -63.84
N LEU A 12 8.63 -4.38 -62.65
CA LEU A 12 9.42 -4.56 -61.44
C LEU A 12 8.49 -5.01 -60.29
N CYS A 13 8.62 -6.26 -59.85
CA CYS A 13 8.01 -6.72 -58.60
C CYS A 13 8.73 -6.04 -57.44
N ALA A 14 8.11 -5.01 -56.85
CA ALA A 14 8.54 -4.43 -55.59
C ALA A 14 8.00 -5.30 -54.45
N ALA A 15 8.93 -5.97 -53.76
CA ALA A 15 8.68 -6.67 -52.51
C ALA A 15 8.25 -5.67 -51.42
N LEU A 16 6.99 -5.74 -51.00
CA LEU A 16 6.51 -5.10 -49.78
C LEU A 16 6.58 -6.12 -48.65
N SER A 17 7.72 -6.17 -47.98
CA SER A 17 7.88 -6.80 -46.68
C SER A 17 7.08 -6.00 -45.65
N GLY A 18 5.85 -6.45 -45.39
CA GLY A 18 5.05 -6.00 -44.26
C GLY A 18 5.71 -6.44 -42.96
N PHE A 19 6.24 -5.48 -42.21
CA PHE A 19 6.62 -5.68 -40.81
C PHE A 19 5.35 -5.95 -40.00
N ALA A 20 5.09 -7.23 -39.72
CA ALA A 20 4.14 -7.63 -38.69
C ALA A 20 4.78 -7.34 -37.34
N PHE A 21 4.29 -6.32 -36.64
CA PHE A 21 4.55 -6.15 -35.22
C PHE A 21 3.97 -7.36 -34.49
N ALA A 22 4.85 -8.24 -34.00
CA ALA A 22 4.49 -9.30 -33.09
C ALA A 22 4.08 -8.66 -31.76
N GLN A 23 2.77 -8.53 -31.54
CA GLN A 23 2.23 -8.26 -30.22
C GLN A 23 2.48 -9.50 -29.37
N SER A 24 3.48 -9.43 -28.50
CA SER A 24 3.74 -10.42 -27.45
C SER A 24 2.56 -10.41 -26.48
N ARG A 25 1.50 -11.17 -26.80
CA ARG A 25 0.56 -11.64 -25.78
C ARG A 25 1.30 -12.69 -24.98
N THR A 26 1.59 -12.39 -23.72
CA THR A 26 1.93 -13.42 -22.75
C THR A 26 0.69 -14.28 -22.60
N GLU A 27 0.63 -15.41 -23.29
CA GLU A 27 -0.46 -16.37 -23.14
C GLU A 27 -0.25 -17.09 -21.81
N THR A 28 -1.08 -16.77 -20.82
CA THR A 28 -1.17 -17.54 -19.56
C THR A 28 -1.70 -18.93 -19.88
N THR A 29 -1.03 -19.97 -19.39
CA THR A 29 -1.49 -21.35 -19.63
C THR A 29 -2.70 -21.67 -18.74
N VAL A 30 -3.50 -22.67 -19.13
CA VAL A 30 -4.65 -23.11 -18.32
C VAL A 30 -4.19 -23.65 -16.96
N GLU A 31 -3.02 -24.27 -16.94
CA GLU A 31 -2.34 -24.72 -15.73
C GLU A 31 -1.96 -23.55 -14.83
N ASP A 32 -1.45 -22.44 -15.38
CA ASP A 32 -1.12 -21.23 -14.59
C ASP A 32 -2.38 -20.59 -13.99
N GLU A 33 -3.47 -20.50 -14.75
CA GLU A 33 -4.75 -19.97 -14.26
C GLU A 33 -5.34 -20.88 -13.17
N TYR A 34 -5.29 -22.20 -13.36
CA TYR A 34 -5.74 -23.16 -12.36
C TYR A 34 -4.89 -23.10 -11.09
N LEU A 35 -3.56 -23.06 -11.20
CA LEU A 35 -2.66 -22.96 -10.05
C LEU A 35 -2.86 -21.66 -9.27
N SER A 36 -3.08 -20.53 -9.96
CA SER A 36 -3.45 -19.27 -9.32
C SER A 36 -4.77 -19.41 -8.55
N SER A 37 -5.76 -20.12 -9.09
CA SER A 37 -7.04 -20.35 -8.40
C SER A 37 -6.88 -21.22 -7.14
N VAL A 38 -5.98 -22.22 -7.17
CA VAL A 38 -5.70 -23.07 -6.02
C VAL A 38 -4.96 -22.28 -4.94
N GLU A 39 -3.99 -21.46 -5.31
CA GLU A 39 -3.24 -20.61 -4.37
C GLU A 39 -4.18 -19.62 -3.66
N ASP A 40 -5.12 -19.01 -4.37
CA ASP A 40 -6.10 -18.08 -3.79
C ASP A 40 -7.02 -18.77 -2.77
N VAL A 41 -7.45 -20.00 -3.06
CA VAL A 41 -8.20 -20.82 -2.10
C VAL A 41 -7.36 -21.13 -0.86
N ILE A 42 -6.08 -21.51 -1.04
CA ILE A 42 -5.17 -21.77 0.07
C ILE A 42 -5.00 -20.52 0.95
N ILE A 43 -4.75 -19.36 0.35
CA ILE A 43 -4.61 -18.08 1.06
C ILE A 43 -5.88 -17.76 1.85
N THR A 44 -7.05 -17.96 1.24
CA THR A 44 -8.35 -17.69 1.86
C THR A 44 -8.58 -18.59 3.08
N GLU A 45 -8.37 -19.90 2.94
CA GLU A 45 -8.54 -20.85 4.05
C GLU A 45 -7.54 -20.61 5.20
N LEU A 46 -6.27 -20.39 4.86
CA LEU A 46 -5.22 -20.15 5.85
C LEU A 46 -5.41 -18.82 6.59
N SER A 47 -5.81 -17.76 5.89
CA SER A 47 -6.07 -16.44 6.51
C SER A 47 -7.30 -16.46 7.42
N ALA A 48 -8.33 -17.24 7.06
CA ALA A 48 -9.55 -17.42 7.86
C ALA A 48 -9.33 -18.31 9.10
N SER A 49 -8.31 -19.17 9.09
CA SER A 49 -7.97 -20.08 10.20
C SER A 49 -7.77 -19.34 11.53
N PRO A 50 -8.22 -19.87 12.67
CA PRO A 50 -7.95 -19.28 13.98
C PRO A 50 -6.48 -19.44 14.43
N GLU A 51 -5.76 -20.39 13.83
CA GLU A 51 -4.39 -20.75 14.20
C GLU A 51 -3.39 -19.70 13.70
N TYR A 52 -2.48 -19.30 14.58
CA TYR A 52 -1.45 -18.29 14.28
C TYR A 52 -0.53 -18.74 13.13
N ASP A 53 -0.05 -19.99 13.16
CA ASP A 53 0.90 -20.52 12.17
C ASP A 53 0.31 -20.49 10.75
N ASN A 54 -0.99 -20.79 10.61
CA ASN A 54 -1.67 -20.74 9.33
C ASN A 54 -1.72 -19.31 8.77
N LYS A 55 -1.94 -18.30 9.63
CA LYS A 55 -1.91 -16.89 9.21
C LYS A 55 -0.53 -16.46 8.77
N LEU A 56 0.53 -16.94 9.42
CA LEU A 56 1.91 -16.68 9.02
C LEU A 56 2.19 -17.26 7.62
N ILE A 57 1.75 -18.48 7.37
CA ILE A 57 1.88 -19.11 6.05
C ILE A 57 1.06 -18.33 5.01
N ALA A 58 -0.17 -17.91 5.34
CA ALA A 58 -0.98 -17.07 4.44
C ALA A 58 -0.26 -15.78 4.05
N LEU A 59 0.38 -15.10 5.02
CA LEU A 59 1.18 -13.90 4.76
C LEU A 59 2.38 -14.18 3.86
N GLN A 60 3.03 -15.34 3.98
CA GLN A 60 4.15 -15.72 3.12
C GLN A 60 3.69 -15.89 1.67
N TYR A 61 2.55 -16.56 1.44
CA TYR A 61 1.97 -16.69 0.10
C TYR A 61 1.57 -15.32 -0.46
N LEU A 62 0.89 -14.49 0.34
CA LEU A 62 0.52 -13.13 -0.05
C LEU A 62 1.74 -12.28 -0.39
N GLU A 63 2.80 -12.31 0.41
CA GLU A 63 4.04 -11.57 0.17
C GLU A 63 4.71 -11.97 -1.14
N ASN A 64 4.84 -13.27 -1.40
CA ASN A 64 5.45 -13.76 -2.63
C ASN A 64 4.63 -13.31 -3.86
N ALA A 65 3.32 -13.54 -3.82
CA ALA A 65 2.44 -13.22 -4.93
C ALA A 65 2.34 -11.71 -5.20
N ILE A 66 2.20 -10.88 -4.16
CA ILE A 66 2.18 -9.41 -4.31
C ILE A 66 3.53 -8.90 -4.80
N GLY A 67 4.65 -9.48 -4.31
CA GLY A 67 6.00 -9.14 -4.77
C GLY A 67 6.24 -9.48 -6.25
N GLU A 68 5.56 -10.50 -6.77
CA GLU A 68 5.54 -10.86 -8.20
C GLU A 68 4.54 -10.03 -9.02
N GLY A 69 3.82 -9.09 -8.39
CA GLY A 69 2.82 -8.24 -9.03
C GLY A 69 1.46 -8.91 -9.22
N ARG A 70 1.22 -10.08 -8.62
CA ARG A 70 -0.06 -10.78 -8.64
C ARG A 70 -0.92 -10.28 -7.48
N THR A 71 -2.11 -9.79 -7.80
CA THR A 71 -3.08 -9.36 -6.79
C THR A 71 -4.48 -9.68 -7.28
N THR A 72 -5.17 -10.57 -6.56
CA THR A 72 -6.55 -10.95 -6.85
C THR A 72 -7.50 -10.38 -5.78
N PRO A 73 -8.81 -10.25 -6.07
CA PRO A 73 -9.77 -9.74 -5.09
C PRO A 73 -9.77 -10.53 -3.76
N ASP A 74 -9.57 -11.85 -3.83
CA ASP A 74 -9.51 -12.71 -2.66
C ASP A 74 -8.24 -12.45 -1.83
N MET A 75 -7.11 -12.21 -2.48
CA MET A 75 -5.87 -11.80 -1.79
C MET A 75 -6.03 -10.46 -1.07
N VAL A 76 -6.68 -9.48 -1.72
CA VAL A 76 -6.96 -8.18 -1.10
C VAL A 76 -7.87 -8.37 0.12
N ALA A 77 -8.94 -9.15 -0.01
CA ALA A 77 -9.85 -9.46 1.09
C ALA A 77 -9.15 -10.18 2.25
N ALA A 78 -8.30 -11.17 1.96
CA ALA A 78 -7.50 -11.90 2.94
C ALA A 78 -6.54 -10.96 3.67
N THR A 79 -5.81 -10.12 2.94
CA THR A 79 -4.86 -9.16 3.51
C THR A 79 -5.57 -8.16 4.44
N ARG A 80 -6.72 -7.62 4.00
CA ARG A 80 -7.54 -6.73 4.84
C ARG A 80 -8.06 -7.42 6.09
N SER A 81 -8.51 -8.68 5.99
CA SER A 81 -8.93 -9.45 7.16
C SER A 81 -7.79 -9.67 8.14
N LEU A 82 -6.59 -9.98 7.65
CA LEU A 82 -5.39 -10.17 8.48
C LEU A 82 -4.95 -8.86 9.15
N ALA A 83 -5.03 -7.73 8.45
CA ALA A 83 -4.77 -6.41 9.03
C ALA A 83 -5.73 -6.07 10.18
N GLY A 84 -6.97 -6.55 10.12
CA GLY A 84 -8.01 -6.36 11.13
C GLY A 84 -8.02 -7.36 12.30
N GLU A 85 -7.11 -8.33 12.33
CA GLU A 85 -7.17 -9.48 13.24
C GLU A 85 -7.04 -9.08 14.72
N GLY A 86 -8.09 -9.35 15.51
CA GLY A 86 -8.14 -8.99 16.94
C GLY A 86 -8.50 -7.53 17.21
N VAL A 87 -8.67 -6.71 16.18
CA VAL A 87 -9.07 -5.30 16.27
C VAL A 87 -10.46 -5.11 15.69
N THR A 88 -10.63 -5.26 14.38
CA THR A 88 -11.94 -5.18 13.72
C THR A 88 -12.68 -6.52 13.83
N LYS A 89 -11.94 -7.64 13.71
CA LYS A 89 -12.46 -9.00 13.88
C LYS A 89 -11.96 -9.60 15.19
N LYS A 90 -12.77 -9.50 16.25
CA LYS A 90 -12.40 -10.02 17.59
C LYS A 90 -12.94 -11.43 17.80
N SER A 91 -12.05 -12.40 18.01
CA SER A 91 -12.40 -13.74 18.48
C SER A 91 -12.20 -13.83 20.00
N ARG A 92 -13.22 -14.24 20.74
CA ARG A 92 -13.15 -14.33 22.21
C ARG A 92 -13.55 -15.71 22.73
N THR A 93 -12.78 -16.22 23.68
CA THR A 93 -13.11 -17.43 24.45
C THR A 93 -13.01 -17.10 25.93
N ASN A 94 -14.08 -17.33 26.69
CA ASN A 94 -14.17 -17.02 28.13
C ASN A 94 -13.71 -15.58 28.46
N GLY A 95 -14.08 -14.62 27.61
CA GLY A 95 -13.73 -13.20 27.75
C GLY A 95 -12.33 -12.80 27.27
N ARG A 96 -11.44 -13.76 26.99
CA ARG A 96 -10.08 -13.49 26.49
C ARG A 96 -10.09 -13.30 24.99
N LEU A 97 -9.35 -12.30 24.50
CA LEU A 97 -9.12 -12.08 23.07
C LEU A 97 -8.12 -13.14 22.60
N MET A 98 -8.54 -13.99 21.67
CA MET A 98 -7.74 -15.14 21.23
C MET A 98 -6.86 -14.82 20.04
N ASN A 99 -7.26 -13.87 19.20
CA ASN A 99 -6.60 -13.54 17.96
C ASN A 99 -5.90 -12.18 18.00
N ASN A 100 -5.22 -11.86 19.10
CA ASN A 100 -4.41 -10.65 19.16
C ASN A 100 -3.00 -10.94 18.62
N TYR A 101 -2.81 -10.68 17.32
CA TYR A 101 -1.54 -10.95 16.61
C TYR A 101 -1.00 -9.67 15.96
N PRO A 102 -0.32 -8.78 16.72
CA PRO A 102 0.16 -7.49 16.21
C PRO A 102 1.17 -7.62 15.06
N ASP A 103 1.98 -8.66 15.07
CA ASP A 103 2.95 -8.99 14.02
C ASP A 103 2.27 -9.37 12.69
N ILE A 104 1.20 -10.18 12.75
CA ILE A 104 0.35 -10.50 11.59
C ILE A 104 -0.27 -9.22 11.03
N ARG A 105 -0.84 -8.37 11.90
CA ARG A 105 -1.44 -7.10 11.47
C ARG A 105 -0.43 -6.15 10.85
N LYS A 106 0.76 -6.02 11.44
CA LYS A 106 1.86 -5.21 10.92
C LYS A 106 2.24 -5.63 9.50
N LYS A 107 2.48 -6.92 9.29
CA LYS A 107 2.85 -7.45 7.97
C LYS A 107 1.72 -7.27 6.95
N ALA A 108 0.47 -7.50 7.35
CA ALA A 108 -0.67 -7.25 6.50
C ALA A 108 -0.80 -5.76 6.10
N CYS A 109 -0.53 -4.82 7.00
CA CYS A 109 -0.51 -3.39 6.66
C CYS A 109 0.56 -3.06 5.61
N GLU A 110 1.77 -3.63 5.75
CA GLU A 110 2.85 -3.47 4.76
C GLU A 110 2.43 -3.98 3.37
N LEU A 111 1.76 -5.14 3.32
CA LEU A 111 1.23 -5.71 2.08
C LEU A 111 0.10 -4.86 1.48
N LEU A 112 -0.78 -4.27 2.31
CA LEU A 112 -1.80 -3.32 1.85
C LEU A 112 -1.17 -2.09 1.20
N GLY A 113 -0.03 -1.62 1.74
CA GLY A 113 0.75 -0.54 1.12
C GLY A 113 1.24 -0.88 -0.29
N GLN A 114 1.69 -2.13 -0.51
CA GLN A 114 2.12 -2.61 -1.82
C GLN A 114 0.95 -2.81 -2.79
N ILE A 115 -0.22 -3.22 -2.28
CA ILE A 115 -1.44 -3.39 -3.07
C ILE A 115 -1.92 -2.05 -3.66
N GLY A 116 -1.80 -0.94 -2.92
CA GLY A 116 -1.95 0.39 -3.51
C GLY A 116 -3.38 0.83 -3.86
N THR A 117 -4.43 0.09 -3.44
CA THR A 117 -5.82 0.40 -3.82
C THR A 117 -6.52 1.32 -2.82
N GLU A 118 -7.65 1.89 -3.24
CA GLU A 118 -8.51 2.72 -2.40
C GLU A 118 -9.03 1.95 -1.17
N GLU A 119 -9.40 0.68 -1.36
CA GLU A 119 -9.85 -0.18 -0.28
C GLU A 119 -8.72 -0.51 0.71
N ALA A 120 -7.48 -0.61 0.22
CA ALA A 120 -6.31 -0.77 1.07
C ALA A 120 -6.07 0.48 1.91
N LYS A 121 -6.14 1.66 1.29
CA LYS A 121 -6.07 2.97 1.98
C LYS A 121 -7.15 3.09 3.07
N ASP A 122 -8.42 2.81 2.75
CA ASP A 122 -9.52 2.86 3.73
C ASP A 122 -9.27 1.95 4.93
N THR A 123 -8.76 0.74 4.67
CA THR A 123 -8.44 -0.22 5.73
C THR A 123 -7.33 0.29 6.63
N LEU A 124 -6.27 0.85 6.05
CA LEU A 124 -5.15 1.41 6.83
C LEU A 124 -5.57 2.62 7.66
N VAL A 125 -6.44 3.51 7.13
CA VAL A 125 -7.05 4.61 7.89
C VAL A 125 -7.82 4.07 9.10
N GLN A 126 -8.60 3.00 8.92
CA GLN A 126 -9.30 2.36 10.02
C GLN A 126 -8.33 1.78 11.06
N ILE A 127 -7.25 1.12 10.63
CA ILE A 127 -6.24 0.55 11.54
C ILE A 127 -5.56 1.64 12.38
N ILE A 128 -5.26 2.80 11.80
CA ILE A 128 -4.71 3.95 12.54
C ILE A 128 -5.61 4.37 13.70
N ALA A 129 -6.94 4.35 13.49
CA ALA A 129 -7.93 4.71 14.50
C ALA A 129 -8.08 3.61 15.57
N ASP A 130 -8.22 2.36 15.15
CA ASP A 130 -8.68 1.27 16.02
C ASP A 130 -7.55 0.49 16.70
N ASP A 131 -6.34 0.44 16.11
CA ASP A 131 -5.23 -0.33 16.67
C ASP A 131 -4.51 0.43 17.78
N THR A 132 -4.15 -0.30 18.84
CA THR A 132 -3.45 0.21 20.02
C THR A 132 -1.96 -0.09 20.02
N GLU A 133 -1.49 -0.93 19.09
CA GLU A 133 -0.10 -1.35 19.00
C GLU A 133 0.71 -0.35 18.15
N PRO A 134 1.69 0.37 18.73
CA PRO A 134 2.41 1.42 18.02
C PRO A 134 3.12 0.93 16.76
N MET A 135 3.60 -0.31 16.75
CA MET A 135 4.29 -0.90 15.59
C MET A 135 3.35 -1.15 14.40
N VAL A 136 2.07 -1.45 14.66
CA VAL A 136 1.07 -1.66 13.61
C VAL A 136 0.66 -0.31 13.05
N VAL A 137 0.42 0.69 13.91
CA VAL A 137 0.10 2.05 13.48
C VAL A 137 1.24 2.64 12.66
N ALA A 138 2.50 2.43 13.05
CA ALA A 138 3.65 2.89 12.28
C ALA A 138 3.69 2.28 10.87
N ALA A 139 3.44 0.97 10.75
CA ALA A 139 3.34 0.31 9.45
C ALA A 139 2.18 0.87 8.62
N ALA A 140 1.01 1.08 9.22
CA ALA A 140 -0.13 1.64 8.51
C ALA A 140 0.13 3.08 8.01
N VAL A 141 0.76 3.92 8.83
CA VAL A 141 1.17 5.28 8.44
C VAL A 141 2.18 5.25 7.28
N HIS A 142 3.20 4.39 7.36
CA HIS A 142 4.18 4.21 6.29
C HIS A 142 3.51 3.82 4.98
N SER A 143 2.66 2.78 5.04
CA SER A 143 1.93 2.25 3.89
C SER A 143 0.98 3.29 3.28
N LEU A 144 0.28 4.11 4.07
CA LEU A 144 -0.52 5.21 3.53
C LEU A 144 0.33 6.24 2.78
N GLY A 145 1.54 6.52 3.29
CA GLY A 145 2.51 7.35 2.58
C GLY A 145 2.94 6.76 1.24
N ASP A 146 3.12 5.44 1.16
CA ASP A 146 3.43 4.73 -0.09
C ASP A 146 2.28 4.73 -1.09
N ILE A 147 1.05 4.51 -0.60
CA ILE A 147 -0.16 4.51 -1.45
C ILE A 147 -0.38 5.90 -2.07
N GLY A 148 -0.16 6.97 -1.29
CA GLY A 148 -0.21 8.34 -1.80
C GLY A 148 -1.61 8.87 -2.12
N ILE A 149 -2.66 8.07 -1.92
CA ILE A 149 -4.05 8.50 -2.12
C ILE A 149 -4.53 9.25 -0.87
N ASN A 150 -4.95 10.50 -1.03
CA ASN A 150 -5.37 11.38 0.06
C ASN A 150 -6.49 12.33 -0.43
N GLU A 151 -7.64 11.76 -0.78
CA GLU A 151 -8.80 12.56 -1.18
C GLU A 151 -9.40 13.28 0.04
N GLY A 152 -9.58 14.60 -0.05
CA GLY A 152 -10.17 15.39 1.03
C GLY A 152 -9.36 15.43 2.33
N ASP A 153 -8.04 15.22 2.25
CA ASP A 153 -7.12 15.23 3.40
C ASP A 153 -7.40 14.19 4.48
N GLU A 154 -8.20 13.16 4.19
CA GLU A 154 -8.60 12.14 5.17
C GLU A 154 -7.40 11.39 5.76
N VAL A 155 -6.38 11.09 4.94
CA VAL A 155 -5.18 10.36 5.37
C VAL A 155 -4.33 11.25 6.26
N VAL A 156 -4.15 12.52 5.88
CA VAL A 156 -3.41 13.51 6.68
C VAL A 156 -4.06 13.69 8.05
N ASN A 157 -5.40 13.79 8.08
CA ASN A 157 -6.17 13.93 9.30
C ASN A 157 -6.08 12.67 10.19
N ALA A 158 -6.11 11.48 9.59
CA ALA A 158 -5.90 10.23 10.34
C ALA A 158 -4.49 10.15 10.94
N ILE A 159 -3.46 10.56 10.20
CA ILE A 159 -2.08 10.59 10.67
C ILE A 159 -1.92 11.63 11.81
N GLU A 160 -2.53 12.82 11.69
CA GLU A 160 -2.53 13.84 12.76
C GLU A 160 -3.18 13.30 14.04
N PHE A 161 -4.32 12.62 13.90
CA PHE A 161 -5.03 12.03 15.03
C PHE A 161 -4.15 11.00 15.76
N ALA A 162 -3.48 10.12 15.02
CA ALA A 162 -2.53 9.18 15.61
C ALA A 162 -1.34 9.88 16.26
N GLN A 163 -0.76 10.90 15.62
CA GLN A 163 0.35 11.67 16.19
C GLN A 163 -0.04 12.20 17.57
N ARG A 164 -1.20 12.84 17.69
CA ARG A 164 -1.66 13.44 18.96
C ARG A 164 -1.93 12.39 20.02
N ARG A 165 -2.59 11.29 19.63
CA ARG A 165 -2.87 10.15 20.51
C ARG A 165 -1.59 9.60 21.15
N TYR A 166 -0.56 9.36 20.34
CA TYR A 166 0.70 8.78 20.83
C TYR A 166 1.63 9.81 21.47
N ALA A 167 1.67 11.06 21.01
CA ALA A 167 2.49 12.10 21.61
C ALA A 167 2.11 12.37 23.08
N ALA A 168 0.82 12.28 23.41
CA ALA A 168 0.31 12.47 24.77
C ALA A 168 0.62 11.27 25.69
N LEU A 169 0.40 10.04 25.21
CA LEU A 169 0.45 8.83 26.04
C LEU A 169 1.83 8.15 26.01
N ASN A 170 2.36 7.88 24.83
CA ASN A 170 3.60 7.11 24.64
C ASN A 170 4.32 7.53 23.33
N PRO A 171 5.06 8.66 23.34
CA PRO A 171 5.76 9.13 22.16
C PRO A 171 6.88 8.15 21.77
N SER A 172 6.77 7.60 20.56
CA SER A 172 7.78 6.74 19.94
C SER A 172 8.48 7.50 18.82
N SER A 173 9.82 7.47 18.82
CA SER A 173 10.61 8.04 17.72
C SER A 173 10.42 7.27 16.42
N SER A 174 10.12 5.97 16.47
CA SER A 174 9.84 5.16 15.29
C SER A 174 8.55 5.62 14.60
N LEU A 175 7.45 5.74 15.35
CA LEU A 175 6.18 6.23 14.78
C LEU A 175 6.31 7.66 14.29
N ALA A 176 6.95 8.55 15.07
CA ALA A 176 7.17 9.93 14.65
C ALA A 176 7.97 10.02 13.34
N LEU A 177 8.97 9.14 13.14
CA LEU A 177 9.73 9.09 11.91
C LEU A 177 8.87 8.66 10.71
N GLU A 178 8.03 7.62 10.87
CA GLU A 178 7.11 7.18 9.81
C GLU A 178 6.09 8.27 9.44
N ILE A 179 5.58 9.00 10.44
CA ILE A 179 4.70 10.15 10.21
C ILE A 179 5.38 11.21 9.33
N LEU A 180 6.65 11.53 9.62
CA LEU A 180 7.39 12.51 8.81
C LEU A 180 7.62 12.02 7.38
N PHE A 181 7.94 10.74 7.18
CA PHE A 181 8.08 10.17 5.84
C PHE A 181 6.75 10.14 5.07
N ALA A 182 5.65 9.79 5.73
CA ALA A 182 4.33 9.79 5.11
C ALA A 182 3.93 11.21 4.69
N TYR A 183 4.13 12.21 5.56
CA TYR A 183 3.86 13.60 5.20
C TYR A 183 4.74 14.13 4.07
N GLU A 184 6.02 13.74 4.01
CA GLU A 184 6.91 14.09 2.91
C GLU A 184 6.38 13.58 1.56
N LYS A 185 5.88 12.34 1.52
CA LYS A 185 5.28 11.75 0.31
C LYS A 185 3.93 12.38 -0.05
N LEU A 186 3.12 12.69 0.95
CA LEU A 186 1.76 13.22 0.76
C LEU A 186 1.72 14.73 0.52
N ALA A 187 2.80 15.47 0.81
CA ALA A 187 2.83 16.94 0.84
C ALA A 187 2.21 17.65 -0.38
N ASP A 188 2.39 17.07 -1.57
CA ASP A 188 1.91 17.66 -2.83
C ASP A 188 0.42 17.37 -3.10
N THR A 189 -0.19 16.43 -2.38
CA THR A 189 -1.61 16.07 -2.49
C THR A 189 -2.51 16.81 -1.48
N VAL A 190 -1.91 17.48 -0.49
CA VAL A 190 -2.65 18.06 0.64
C VAL A 190 -3.28 19.40 0.28
N THR A 191 -4.57 19.54 0.58
CA THR A 191 -5.31 20.79 0.35
C THR A 191 -5.17 21.73 1.56
N ASP A 192 -5.54 21.26 2.76
CA ASP A 192 -5.30 21.98 4.01
C ASP A 192 -4.03 21.47 4.70
N ARG A 193 -2.95 22.24 4.57
CA ARG A 193 -1.66 21.90 5.17
C ARG A 193 -1.60 22.14 6.68
N ALA A 194 -2.60 22.79 7.30
CA ALA A 194 -2.53 23.18 8.71
C ALA A 194 -2.35 21.97 9.65
N PRO A 195 -3.15 20.87 9.57
CA PRO A 195 -2.98 19.71 10.46
C PRO A 195 -1.61 19.05 10.32
N MET A 196 -1.11 18.97 9.08
CA MET A 196 0.24 18.45 8.79
C MET A 196 1.32 19.32 9.43
N ILE A 197 1.28 20.65 9.24
CA ILE A 197 2.27 21.57 9.79
C ILE A 197 2.25 21.58 11.32
N GLU A 198 1.08 21.53 11.93
CA GLU A 198 0.92 21.43 13.39
C GLU A 198 1.55 20.15 13.94
N SER A 199 1.24 19.01 13.31
CA SER A 199 1.79 17.70 13.67
C SER A 199 3.32 17.66 13.55
N ILE A 200 3.90 18.14 12.45
CA ILE A 200 5.36 18.21 12.26
C ILE A 200 6.00 19.16 13.29
N SER A 201 5.39 20.32 13.55
CA SER A 201 5.87 21.29 14.54
C SER A 201 5.88 20.70 15.96
N ALA A 202 4.85 19.94 16.32
CA ALA A 202 4.77 19.23 17.58
C ALA A 202 5.87 18.16 17.71
N ILE A 203 6.21 17.46 16.63
CA ILE A 203 7.34 16.51 16.60
C ILE A 203 8.67 17.26 16.78
N ALA A 204 8.88 18.34 16.04
CA ALA A 204 10.12 19.11 16.09
C ALA A 204 10.40 19.70 17.49
N ALA A 205 9.37 20.17 18.18
CA ALA A 205 9.48 20.78 19.51
C ALA A 205 9.56 19.78 20.68
N ASN A 206 9.24 18.51 20.46
CA ASN A 206 9.14 17.53 21.55
C ASN A 206 10.48 16.81 21.80
N TYR A 207 11.19 17.26 22.84
CA TYR A 207 12.50 16.73 23.25
C TYR A 207 12.52 15.25 23.68
N ARG A 208 11.36 14.59 23.82
CA ARG A 208 11.28 13.14 24.06
C ARG A 208 11.66 12.32 22.83
N PHE A 209 11.58 12.89 21.63
CA PHE A 209 12.01 12.23 20.40
C PHE A 209 13.52 12.31 20.21
N ALA A 210 14.10 11.35 19.48
CA ALA A 210 15.52 11.38 19.10
C ALA A 210 15.86 12.66 18.32
N THR A 211 17.08 13.18 18.50
CA THR A 211 17.53 14.40 17.81
C THR A 211 17.40 14.28 16.30
N THR A 212 17.70 13.11 15.72
CA THR A 212 17.57 12.84 14.28
C THR A 212 16.14 13.01 13.78
N VAL A 213 15.15 12.57 14.54
CA VAL A 213 13.72 12.72 14.22
C VAL A 213 13.32 14.20 14.26
N ARG A 214 13.73 14.92 15.31
CA ARG A 214 13.44 16.37 15.42
C ARG A 214 14.11 17.16 14.30
N THR A 215 15.35 16.83 13.94
CA THR A 215 16.06 17.46 12.82
C THR A 215 15.32 17.24 11.50
N LYS A 216 14.90 16.00 11.20
CA LYS A 216 14.08 15.73 10.01
C LYS A 216 12.77 16.53 10.01
N ALA A 217 12.11 16.67 11.16
CA ALA A 217 10.90 17.49 11.27
C ALA A 217 11.17 18.97 10.96
N TYR A 218 12.28 19.53 11.46
CA TYR A 218 12.69 20.90 11.12
C TYR A 218 13.02 21.07 9.62
N ASP A 219 13.73 20.11 9.03
CA ASP A 219 14.04 20.14 7.60
C ASP A 219 12.76 20.08 6.76
N LEU A 220 11.82 19.19 7.11
CA LEU A 220 10.53 19.08 6.42
C LEU A 220 9.70 20.38 6.52
N LEU A 221 9.64 21.03 7.69
CA LEU A 221 8.98 22.34 7.83
C LEU A 221 9.61 23.42 6.94
N ARG A 222 10.94 23.41 6.82
CA ARG A 222 11.65 24.36 5.94
C ARG A 222 11.28 24.11 4.49
N ASP A 223 11.22 22.86 4.06
CA ASP A 223 10.94 22.49 2.68
C ASP A 223 9.48 22.80 2.32
N LEU A 224 8.54 22.58 3.25
CA LEU A 224 7.12 22.96 3.08
C LEU A 224 6.92 24.48 2.99
N LYS A 225 7.75 25.28 3.65
CA LYS A 225 7.69 26.75 3.55
C LYS A 225 8.16 27.27 2.18
N ALA A 226 9.03 26.52 1.50
CA ALA A 226 9.58 26.89 0.20
C ALA A 226 8.62 26.59 -0.97
N LYS A 227 7.56 25.79 -0.74
CA LYS A 227 6.53 25.40 -1.71
C LYS A 227 5.25 26.21 -1.53
#